data_AF-D8DUP6-F1
#
_entry.id   AF-D8DUP6-F1
#
_cell.length_a   1.000
_cell.length_b   1.000
_cell.length_c   1.000
_cell.angle_alpha   90.00
_cell.angle_beta   90.00
_cell.angle_gamma   90.00
#
_symmetry.space_group_name_H-M   'P 1'
#
loop_
_entity.id
_entity.type
_entity.pdbx_description
1 polymer ?
#
loop_
_entity_poly.entity_id
_entity_poly.type
_entity_poly.pdbx_seq_one_letter_code
_entity_poly.pdbx_strand_id
1 'polypeptide(L)'
;YDFIVNDLTEAVVDLPETSLNVLYANKAAGYALLARTYLTMGNYAQALQAADEALSRHDDLFDWTQFYAEHQSIIEQPGVYQANLSPMGHDWVENYYFCNGSNSYSGYEFQVSEWRGQQVEKGDVQFASRFKLRTVGSETYYDRILSGYYNKGGITTTEVWLIKAECLVRTGDIAGGLKILNDVRAKRILASEYHDITASSETEAVKAIIRTKSDALIQTIVPFMDRRRLNLDAATAETLTREEGGKTYSIAPDSYMWTMPFPQGALENSGNGSFTQNVEK
;
A
#
# COMPACT_ATOMS: atom_id res chain seq x y z
N TYR A 1 17.65 -13.07 -1.97
CA TYR A 1 17.20 -11.98 -2.84
C TYR A 1 17.80 -12.10 -4.24
N ASP A 2 19.08 -12.47 -4.38
CA ASP A 2 19.77 -12.61 -5.66
C ASP A 2 18.97 -13.39 -6.72
N PHE A 3 18.44 -14.57 -6.38
CA PHE A 3 17.58 -15.34 -7.29
C PHE A 3 16.36 -14.53 -7.77
N ILE A 4 15.64 -13.87 -6.85
CA ILE A 4 14.44 -13.08 -7.17
C ILE A 4 14.81 -11.90 -8.08
N VAL A 5 15.90 -11.19 -7.75
CA VAL A 5 16.34 -10.04 -8.53
C VAL A 5 16.76 -10.48 -9.92
N ASN A 6 17.59 -11.51 -10.03
CA ASN A 6 18.06 -12.04 -11.31
C ASN A 6 16.89 -12.47 -12.20
N ASP A 7 15.95 -13.26 -11.66
CA ASP A 7 14.78 -13.73 -12.39
C ASP A 7 13.92 -12.56 -12.91
N LEU A 8 13.68 -11.54 -12.07
CA LEU A 8 12.95 -10.34 -12.48
C LEU A 8 13.71 -9.51 -13.53
N THR A 9 15.02 -9.36 -13.39
CA THR A 9 15.85 -8.59 -14.34
C THR A 9 16.00 -9.27 -15.69
N GLU A 10 16.04 -10.60 -15.73
CA GLU A 10 16.05 -11.36 -16.98
C GLU A 10 14.67 -11.29 -17.63
N ALA A 11 13.60 -11.53 -16.87
CA ALA A 11 12.23 -11.54 -17.39
C ALA A 11 11.77 -10.19 -17.95
N VAL A 12 12.11 -9.06 -17.30
CA VAL A 12 11.61 -7.73 -17.71
C VAL A 12 12.05 -7.33 -19.12
N VAL A 13 13.18 -7.87 -19.60
CA VAL A 13 13.69 -7.60 -20.96
C VAL A 13 12.73 -8.15 -22.03
N ASP A 14 12.14 -9.32 -21.77
CA ASP A 14 11.31 -10.07 -22.71
C ASP A 14 9.80 -9.81 -22.54
N LEU A 15 9.38 -9.11 -21.49
CA LEU A 15 7.99 -8.70 -21.32
C LEU A 15 7.55 -7.73 -22.45
N PRO A 16 6.29 -7.78 -22.90
CA PRO A 16 5.78 -6.85 -23.90
C PRO A 16 5.63 -5.44 -23.31
N GLU A 17 5.66 -4.38 -24.14
CA GLU A 17 5.39 -3.01 -23.67
C GLU A 17 3.92 -2.84 -23.23
N THR A 18 3.00 -3.49 -23.94
CA THR A 18 1.57 -3.51 -23.61
C THR A 18 1.12 -4.95 -23.38
N SER A 19 0.45 -5.21 -22.26
CA SER A 19 -0.10 -6.52 -21.95
C SER A 19 -1.41 -6.77 -22.69
N LEU A 20 -1.78 -8.05 -22.82
CA LEU A 20 -3.07 -8.44 -23.40
C LEU A 20 -4.26 -7.92 -22.57
N ASN A 21 -4.09 -7.94 -21.25
CA ASN A 21 -5.00 -7.34 -20.28
C ASN A 21 -4.27 -7.19 -18.94
N VAL A 22 -4.92 -6.56 -17.98
CA VAL A 22 -4.36 -6.23 -16.66
C VAL A 22 -3.92 -7.44 -15.82
N LEU A 23 -4.31 -8.67 -16.17
CA LEU A 23 -3.88 -9.89 -15.48
C LEU A 23 -2.52 -10.41 -15.97
N TYR A 24 -2.04 -9.93 -17.12
CA TYR A 24 -0.74 -10.27 -17.67
C TYR A 24 0.23 -9.10 -17.47
N ALA A 25 1.44 -9.40 -17.00
CA ALA A 25 2.47 -8.38 -16.81
C ALA A 25 2.99 -7.86 -18.17
N ASN A 26 3.21 -6.55 -18.23
CA ASN A 26 4.02 -5.89 -19.24
C ASN A 26 5.33 -5.39 -18.61
N LYS A 27 6.22 -4.75 -19.40
CA LYS A 27 7.47 -4.19 -18.87
C LYS A 27 7.25 -3.25 -17.70
N ALA A 28 6.23 -2.41 -17.77
CA ALA A 28 5.89 -1.46 -16.72
C ALA A 28 5.60 -2.20 -15.38
N ALA A 29 4.83 -3.28 -15.42
CA ALA A 29 4.59 -4.15 -14.26
C ALA A 29 5.86 -4.87 -13.75
N GLY A 30 6.73 -5.32 -14.64
CA GLY A 30 8.01 -5.93 -14.29
C GLY A 30 8.93 -4.96 -13.53
N TYR A 31 9.08 -3.74 -14.04
CA TYR A 31 9.84 -2.68 -13.36
C TYR A 31 9.19 -2.23 -12.05
N ALA A 32 7.85 -2.17 -11.98
CA ALA A 32 7.14 -1.85 -10.75
C ALA A 32 7.41 -2.91 -9.64
N LEU A 33 7.46 -4.19 -10.02
CA LEU A 33 7.82 -5.28 -9.09
C LEU A 33 9.29 -5.24 -8.69
N LEU A 34 10.20 -4.93 -9.62
CA LEU A 34 11.62 -4.68 -9.30
C LEU A 34 11.77 -3.52 -8.29
N ALA A 35 11.03 -2.42 -8.49
CA ALA A 35 11.06 -1.27 -7.59
C ALA A 35 10.62 -1.66 -6.16
N ARG A 36 9.51 -2.41 -6.03
CA ARG A 36 9.05 -2.96 -4.74
C ARG A 36 10.10 -3.88 -4.10
N THR A 37 10.69 -4.78 -4.89
CA THR A 37 11.73 -5.72 -4.41
C THR A 37 12.95 -4.97 -3.90
N TYR A 38 13.50 -4.04 -4.67
CA TYR A 38 14.67 -3.26 -4.26
C TYR A 38 14.38 -2.35 -3.06
N LEU A 39 13.19 -1.73 -2.98
CA LEU A 39 12.81 -0.96 -1.80
C LEU A 39 12.76 -1.85 -0.55
N THR A 40 12.21 -3.06 -0.66
CA THR A 40 12.15 -4.02 0.43
C THR A 40 13.54 -4.46 0.90
N MET A 41 14.52 -4.48 -0.02
CA MET A 41 15.93 -4.75 0.29
C MET A 41 16.69 -3.54 0.87
N GLY A 42 16.08 -2.36 0.94
CA GLY A 42 16.77 -1.12 1.28
C GLY A 42 17.73 -0.62 0.21
N ASN A 43 17.63 -1.14 -1.02
CA ASN A 43 18.47 -0.72 -2.15
C ASN A 43 17.82 0.46 -2.89
N TYR A 44 17.87 1.64 -2.28
CA TYR A 44 17.14 2.82 -2.74
C TYR A 44 17.57 3.31 -4.14
N ALA A 45 18.85 3.18 -4.50
CA ALA A 45 19.34 3.59 -5.81
C ALA A 45 18.75 2.73 -6.95
N GLN A 46 18.72 1.41 -6.78
CA GLN A 46 18.12 0.50 -7.77
C GLN A 46 16.59 0.57 -7.76
N ALA A 47 15.99 0.77 -6.59
CA ALA A 47 14.55 0.98 -6.46
C ALA A 47 14.10 2.25 -7.21
N LEU A 48 14.87 3.34 -7.11
CA LEU A 48 14.61 4.58 -7.84
C LEU A 48 14.66 4.36 -9.36
N GLN A 49 15.72 3.73 -9.86
CA GLN A 49 15.86 3.43 -11.30
C GLN A 49 14.69 2.57 -11.82
N ALA A 50 14.32 1.52 -11.09
CA ALA A 50 13.18 0.68 -11.47
C ALA A 50 11.84 1.43 -11.39
N ALA A 51 11.66 2.31 -10.40
CA ALA A 51 10.46 3.13 -10.29
C ALA A 51 10.35 4.14 -11.44
N ASP A 52 11.47 4.74 -11.86
CA ASP A 52 11.52 5.63 -13.03
C ASP A 52 11.17 4.89 -14.32
N GLU A 53 11.72 3.69 -14.54
CA GLU A 53 11.38 2.86 -15.71
C GLU A 53 9.89 2.48 -15.74
N ALA A 54 9.31 2.13 -14.59
CA ALA A 54 7.89 1.81 -14.49
C ALA A 54 7.02 3.04 -14.80
N LEU A 55 7.28 4.16 -14.12
CA LEU A 55 6.49 5.39 -14.27
C LEU A 55 6.65 6.04 -15.65
N SER A 56 7.81 5.90 -16.31
CA SER A 56 7.98 6.38 -17.69
C SER A 56 7.04 5.70 -18.69
N ARG A 57 6.49 4.53 -18.34
CA ARG A 57 5.57 3.74 -19.17
C ARG A 57 4.12 3.89 -18.73
N HIS A 58 3.88 4.09 -17.43
CA HIS A 58 2.53 4.25 -16.88
C HIS A 58 2.59 4.96 -15.52
N ASP A 59 2.20 6.23 -15.48
CA ASP A 59 2.25 7.07 -14.28
C ASP A 59 0.90 7.64 -13.86
N ASP A 60 -0.20 7.19 -14.47
CA ASP A 60 -1.52 7.71 -14.20
C ASP A 60 -1.93 7.56 -12.74
N LEU A 61 -2.51 8.62 -12.17
CA LEU A 61 -3.11 8.63 -10.83
C LEU A 61 -4.60 8.90 -10.96
N PHE A 62 -5.41 8.03 -10.37
CA PHE A 62 -6.86 8.21 -10.28
C PHE A 62 -7.18 9.44 -9.42
N ASP A 63 -8.13 10.26 -9.84
CA ASP A 63 -8.52 11.45 -9.08
C ASP A 63 -9.66 11.13 -8.09
N TRP A 64 -9.31 10.84 -6.84
CA TRP A 64 -10.30 10.59 -5.80
C TRP A 64 -11.05 11.87 -5.38
N THR A 65 -10.50 13.05 -5.65
CA THR A 65 -11.20 14.33 -5.37
C THR A 65 -12.37 14.51 -6.33
N GLN A 66 -12.19 14.14 -7.59
CA GLN A 66 -13.26 14.12 -8.58
C GLN A 66 -14.30 13.05 -8.23
N PHE A 67 -13.88 11.81 -7.97
CA PHE A 67 -14.80 10.72 -7.62
C PHE A 67 -15.65 11.08 -6.39
N TYR A 68 -15.03 11.65 -5.35
CA TYR A 68 -15.73 12.10 -4.16
C TYR A 68 -16.78 13.16 -4.48
N ALA A 69 -16.44 14.18 -5.29
CA ALA A 69 -17.37 15.23 -5.67
C ALA A 69 -18.59 14.69 -6.43
N GLU A 70 -18.38 13.73 -7.33
CA GLU A 70 -19.46 13.11 -8.12
C GLU A 70 -20.41 12.26 -7.25
N HIS A 71 -19.91 11.69 -6.16
CA HIS A 71 -20.67 10.79 -5.27
C HIS A 71 -20.96 11.38 -3.87
N GLN A 72 -20.68 12.67 -3.65
CA GLN A 72 -20.69 13.32 -2.34
C GLN A 72 -22.03 13.17 -1.63
N SER A 73 -23.14 13.33 -2.35
CA SER A 73 -24.49 13.27 -1.78
C SER A 73 -24.81 11.94 -1.12
N ILE A 74 -24.23 10.83 -1.59
CA ILE A 74 -24.38 9.48 -1.00
C ILE A 74 -23.30 9.24 0.05
N ILE A 75 -22.04 9.61 -0.24
CA ILE A 75 -20.91 9.44 0.66
C ILE A 75 -21.16 10.18 1.98
N GLU A 76 -21.69 11.39 1.96
CA GLU A 76 -21.92 12.18 3.19
C GLU A 76 -23.30 11.93 3.82
N GLN A 77 -24.20 11.17 3.17
CA GLN A 77 -25.55 10.98 3.67
C GLN A 77 -25.55 10.23 5.03
N PRO A 78 -26.09 10.85 6.11
CA PRO A 78 -26.13 10.21 7.41
C PRO A 78 -27.00 8.95 7.42
N GLY A 79 -26.50 7.89 8.07
CA GLY A 79 -27.23 6.63 8.23
C GLY A 79 -27.39 5.78 6.96
N VAL A 80 -26.85 6.23 5.82
CA VAL A 80 -26.87 5.49 4.56
C VAL A 80 -25.51 4.87 4.29
N TYR A 81 -25.49 3.55 4.15
CA TYR A 81 -24.29 2.74 3.90
C TYR A 81 -24.38 1.99 2.57
N GLN A 82 -25.15 2.54 1.63
CA GLN A 82 -25.24 1.98 0.28
C GLN A 82 -23.88 2.09 -0.40
N ALA A 83 -23.45 1.00 -1.04
CA ALA A 83 -22.21 0.99 -1.77
C ALA A 83 -22.35 1.60 -3.16
N ASN A 84 -21.41 2.48 -3.53
CA ASN A 84 -21.19 2.87 -4.92
C ASN A 84 -20.37 1.80 -5.65
N LEU A 85 -20.38 1.84 -6.99
CA LEU A 85 -19.47 1.01 -7.77
C LEU A 85 -18.03 1.49 -7.54
N SER A 86 -17.13 0.55 -7.26
CA SER A 86 -15.72 0.86 -7.07
C SER A 86 -15.06 1.19 -8.42
N PRO A 87 -14.24 2.25 -8.49
CA PRO A 87 -13.41 2.51 -9.66
C PRO A 87 -12.20 1.58 -9.73
N MET A 88 -11.90 0.82 -8.69
CA MET A 88 -10.66 0.03 -8.52
C MET A 88 -10.71 -1.35 -9.19
N GLY A 89 -11.52 -1.48 -10.24
CA GLY A 89 -11.70 -2.72 -11.01
C GLY A 89 -10.53 -3.03 -11.96
N HIS A 90 -10.77 -3.95 -12.89
CA HIS A 90 -9.77 -4.37 -13.88
C HIS A 90 -9.32 -3.23 -14.82
N ASP A 91 -10.21 -2.27 -15.06
CA ASP A 91 -10.01 -1.07 -15.88
C ASP A 91 -9.50 0.13 -15.07
N TRP A 92 -9.22 -0.06 -13.77
CA TRP A 92 -8.70 1.02 -12.95
C TRP A 92 -7.35 1.50 -13.48
N VAL A 93 -7.27 2.81 -13.70
CA VAL A 93 -6.13 3.46 -14.33
C VAL A 93 -4.84 3.25 -13.57
N GLU A 94 -4.87 2.98 -12.27
CA GLU A 94 -3.62 2.80 -11.51
C GLU A 94 -3.03 1.40 -11.60
N ASN A 95 -3.66 0.44 -12.29
CA ASN A 95 -3.14 -0.93 -12.31
C ASN A 95 -1.88 -1.05 -13.19
N TYR A 96 -0.77 -1.52 -12.61
CA TYR A 96 0.31 -2.14 -13.40
C TYR A 96 -0.02 -3.59 -13.75
N TYR A 97 -0.49 -4.34 -12.76
CA TYR A 97 -1.12 -5.64 -12.95
C TYR A 97 -2.12 -5.90 -11.83
N PHE A 98 -3.14 -6.68 -12.12
CA PHE A 98 -4.26 -6.93 -11.22
C PHE A 98 -4.20 -8.33 -10.62
N CYS A 99 -4.26 -8.41 -9.29
CA CYS A 99 -4.38 -9.68 -8.59
C CYS A 99 -5.56 -9.63 -7.59
N ASN A 100 -6.59 -10.41 -7.91
CA ASN A 100 -7.85 -10.54 -7.16
C ASN A 100 -7.67 -11.12 -5.73
N GLY A 101 -6.53 -11.76 -5.43
CA GLY A 101 -6.33 -12.52 -4.21
C GLY A 101 -7.23 -13.76 -4.17
N SER A 102 -7.85 -14.04 -3.02
CA SER A 102 -8.63 -15.27 -2.80
C SER A 102 -10.01 -15.31 -3.48
N ASN A 103 -10.52 -14.18 -3.99
CA ASN A 103 -11.87 -14.07 -4.55
C ASN A 103 -11.82 -13.39 -5.93
N SER A 104 -12.31 -14.05 -6.96
CA SER A 104 -12.37 -13.54 -8.35
C SER A 104 -13.74 -13.00 -8.77
N TYR A 105 -14.56 -12.57 -7.80
CA TYR A 105 -15.90 -12.02 -8.03
C TYR A 105 -16.04 -10.64 -7.39
N SER A 106 -16.97 -9.84 -7.91
CA SER A 106 -17.31 -8.53 -7.34
C SER A 106 -17.78 -8.69 -5.90
N GLY A 107 -17.21 -7.89 -4.99
CA GLY A 107 -17.53 -7.95 -3.58
C GLY A 107 -17.29 -6.62 -2.89
N TYR A 108 -16.90 -6.69 -1.62
CA TYR A 108 -16.57 -5.52 -0.82
C TYR A 108 -15.16 -5.68 -0.22
N GLU A 109 -14.58 -4.57 0.22
CA GLU A 109 -13.39 -4.58 1.07
C GLU A 109 -13.69 -5.12 2.48
N PHE A 110 -12.69 -5.26 3.34
CA PHE A 110 -12.94 -5.54 4.76
C PHE A 110 -13.31 -4.25 5.52
N GLN A 111 -14.05 -4.38 6.62
CA GLN A 111 -14.27 -3.26 7.53
C GLN A 111 -12.93 -2.78 8.12
N VAL A 112 -12.84 -1.49 8.39
CA VAL A 112 -11.66 -0.88 9.02
C VAL A 112 -12.01 -0.54 10.46
N SER A 113 -11.11 -0.87 11.40
CA SER A 113 -11.32 -0.53 12.80
C SER A 113 -11.40 0.98 12.99
N GLU A 114 -12.17 1.44 13.98
CA GLU A 114 -12.24 2.85 14.35
C GLU A 114 -10.84 3.43 14.61
N TRP A 115 -10.02 2.70 15.37
CA TRP A 115 -8.63 3.08 15.65
C TRP A 115 -7.84 3.38 14.38
N ARG A 116 -7.91 2.52 13.35
CA ARG A 116 -7.13 2.71 12.12
C ARG A 116 -7.65 3.88 11.30
N GLY A 117 -8.98 4.03 11.20
CA GLY A 117 -9.59 5.13 10.46
C GLY A 117 -9.30 6.51 11.09
N GLN A 118 -9.16 6.58 12.41
CA GLN A 118 -8.76 7.82 13.11
C GLN A 118 -7.30 8.25 12.83
N GLN A 119 -6.45 7.36 12.32
CA GLN A 119 -5.06 7.69 11.96
C GLN A 119 -4.92 8.29 10.55
N VAL A 120 -5.95 8.11 9.71
CA VAL A 120 -5.95 8.61 8.33
C VAL A 120 -5.89 10.13 8.33
N GLU A 121 -5.20 10.68 7.33
CA GLU A 121 -5.17 12.13 7.13
C GLU A 121 -6.58 12.75 7.04
N LYS A 122 -6.77 13.86 7.75
CA LYS A 122 -8.03 14.61 7.69
C LYS A 122 -8.25 15.11 6.25
N GLY A 123 -9.45 14.89 5.72
CA GLY A 123 -9.78 15.26 4.35
C GLY A 123 -9.36 14.23 3.31
N ASP A 124 -8.83 13.06 3.70
CA ASP A 124 -8.57 11.96 2.75
C ASP A 124 -9.89 11.45 2.13
N VAL A 125 -10.12 11.87 0.89
CA VAL A 125 -11.31 11.52 0.12
C VAL A 125 -11.21 10.15 -0.52
N GLN A 126 -10.01 9.57 -0.65
CA GLN A 126 -9.89 8.16 -1.02
C GLN A 126 -10.46 7.29 0.09
N PHE A 127 -10.07 7.55 1.35
CA PHE A 127 -10.60 6.84 2.50
C PHE A 127 -12.09 7.10 2.70
N ALA A 128 -12.53 8.38 2.65
CA ALA A 128 -13.93 8.74 2.83
C ALA A 128 -14.85 8.16 1.73
N SER A 129 -14.33 7.98 0.51
CA SER A 129 -15.08 7.33 -0.58
C SER A 129 -15.19 5.82 -0.42
N ARG A 130 -14.26 5.19 0.31
CA ARG A 130 -14.20 3.74 0.53
C ARG A 130 -14.93 3.31 1.80
N PHE A 131 -14.88 4.15 2.83
CA PHE A 131 -15.35 3.79 4.17
C PHE A 131 -16.11 4.90 4.89
N LYS A 132 -17.15 4.53 5.65
CA LYS A 132 -17.97 5.43 6.47
C LYS A 132 -18.09 4.91 7.89
N LEU A 133 -17.91 5.79 8.88
CA LEU A 133 -18.07 5.43 10.29
C LEU A 133 -19.50 4.95 10.56
N ARG A 134 -19.62 3.79 11.20
CA ARG A 134 -20.88 3.12 11.53
C ARG A 134 -20.82 2.58 12.95
N THR A 135 -21.92 2.76 13.68
CA THR A 135 -22.13 2.10 14.97
C THR A 135 -23.30 1.12 14.86
N VAL A 136 -23.07 -0.15 15.22
CA VAL A 136 -24.10 -1.19 15.28
C VAL A 136 -24.02 -1.85 16.65
N GLY A 137 -25.05 -1.67 17.47
CA GLY A 137 -25.02 -2.12 18.86
C GLY A 137 -23.91 -1.41 19.64
N SER A 138 -22.99 -2.18 20.21
CA SER A 138 -21.83 -1.68 20.96
C SER A 138 -20.56 -1.52 20.12
N GLU A 139 -20.60 -1.84 18.82
CA GLU A 139 -19.43 -1.83 17.94
C GLU A 139 -19.42 -0.58 17.06
N THR A 140 -18.28 0.11 17.02
CA THR A 140 -18.02 1.23 16.12
C THR A 140 -16.85 0.86 15.20
N TYR A 141 -17.07 0.99 13.90
CA TYR A 141 -16.08 0.70 12.86
C TYR A 141 -16.36 1.52 11.60
N TYR A 142 -15.41 1.55 10.69
CA TYR A 142 -15.58 2.11 9.36
C TYR A 142 -16.12 1.03 8.42
N ASP A 143 -17.40 1.14 8.05
CA ASP A 143 -18.07 0.24 7.14
C ASP A 143 -17.71 0.57 5.69
N ARG A 144 -17.67 -0.47 4.86
CA ARG A 144 -17.35 -0.39 3.43
C ARG A 144 -18.52 0.19 2.64
N ILE A 145 -18.26 1.19 1.81
CA ILE A 145 -19.26 1.86 0.97
C ILE A 145 -18.90 1.88 -0.53
N LEU A 146 -17.99 0.99 -0.93
CA LEU A 146 -17.79 0.61 -2.33
C LEU A 146 -18.04 -0.88 -2.51
N SER A 147 -18.43 -1.25 -3.72
CA SER A 147 -18.54 -2.63 -4.16
C SER A 147 -17.96 -2.79 -5.56
N GLY A 148 -17.26 -3.88 -5.83
CA GLY A 148 -16.60 -4.11 -7.11
C GLY A 148 -15.49 -5.15 -7.05
N TYR A 149 -14.63 -5.12 -8.05
CA TYR A 149 -13.36 -5.84 -8.03
C TYR A 149 -12.30 -4.97 -7.35
N TYR A 150 -11.31 -5.60 -6.72
CA TYR A 150 -10.22 -4.91 -6.03
C TYR A 150 -8.89 -5.57 -6.33
N ASN A 151 -7.89 -4.76 -6.64
CA ASN A 151 -6.53 -5.23 -6.80
C ASN A 151 -5.87 -5.44 -5.41
N LYS A 152 -6.02 -6.64 -4.84
CA LYS A 152 -5.55 -6.94 -3.48
C LYS A 152 -4.08 -7.35 -3.41
N GLY A 153 -3.60 -8.04 -4.43
CA GLY A 153 -2.24 -8.59 -4.49
C GLY A 153 -1.32 -7.94 -5.51
N GLY A 154 -1.85 -7.06 -6.38
CA GLY A 154 -1.10 -6.48 -7.48
C GLY A 154 -0.24 -5.29 -7.08
N ILE A 155 0.20 -4.53 -8.08
CA ILE A 155 0.94 -3.28 -7.92
C ILE A 155 0.19 -2.17 -8.65
N THR A 156 0.18 -0.99 -8.01
CA THR A 156 -0.45 0.21 -8.55
C THR A 156 0.56 1.31 -8.81
N THR A 157 0.21 2.26 -9.68
CA THR A 157 0.99 3.48 -9.92
C THR A 157 1.18 4.26 -8.62
N THR A 158 0.14 4.42 -7.79
CA THR A 158 0.24 5.07 -6.46
C THR A 158 1.38 4.50 -5.62
N GLU A 159 1.52 3.16 -5.59
CA GLU A 159 2.61 2.55 -4.86
C GLU A 159 3.98 2.96 -5.43
N VAL A 160 4.16 2.89 -6.75
CA VAL A 160 5.44 3.21 -7.40
C VAL A 160 5.79 4.69 -7.28
N TRP A 161 4.82 5.60 -7.37
CA TRP A 161 5.00 7.02 -7.05
C TRP A 161 5.56 7.19 -5.64
N LEU A 162 5.00 6.49 -4.65
CA LEU A 162 5.46 6.60 -3.26
C LEU A 162 6.77 5.86 -2.99
N ILE A 163 7.09 4.80 -3.74
CA ILE A 163 8.42 4.17 -3.76
C ILE A 163 9.45 5.20 -4.27
N LYS A 164 9.17 5.85 -5.40
CA LYS A 164 10.05 6.89 -5.98
C LYS A 164 10.25 8.05 -4.99
N ALA A 165 9.17 8.53 -4.37
CA ALA A 165 9.26 9.58 -3.36
C ALA A 165 10.23 9.20 -2.24
N GLU A 166 10.07 8.01 -1.66
CA GLU A 166 10.94 7.55 -0.58
C GLU A 166 12.39 7.40 -1.04
N CYS A 167 12.62 6.83 -2.22
CA CYS A 167 13.97 6.63 -2.74
C CYS A 167 14.68 7.96 -3.04
N LEU A 168 13.97 8.97 -3.56
CA LEU A 168 14.52 10.32 -3.75
C LEU A 168 14.98 10.91 -2.41
N VAL A 169 14.11 10.88 -1.39
CA VAL A 169 14.46 11.39 -0.05
C VAL A 169 15.68 10.66 0.51
N ARG A 170 15.67 9.32 0.49
CA ARG A 170 16.76 8.49 1.04
C ARG A 170 18.04 8.51 0.23
N THR A 171 18.04 9.08 -0.97
CA THR A 171 19.23 9.33 -1.79
C THR A 171 19.66 10.80 -1.79
N GLY A 172 19.05 11.63 -0.94
CA GLY A 172 19.45 13.01 -0.66
C GLY A 172 18.60 14.09 -1.32
N ASP A 173 17.62 13.74 -2.16
CA ASP A 173 16.71 14.68 -2.81
C ASP A 173 15.38 14.79 -2.04
N ILE A 174 15.41 15.50 -0.91
CA ILE A 174 14.23 15.75 -0.07
C ILE A 174 13.17 16.53 -0.85
N ALA A 175 13.58 17.56 -1.60
CA ALA A 175 12.66 18.43 -2.32
C ALA A 175 11.93 17.67 -3.45
N GLY A 176 12.66 16.88 -4.23
CA GLY A 176 12.08 16.02 -5.25
C GLY A 176 11.13 14.99 -4.66
N GLY A 177 11.52 14.31 -3.58
CA GLY A 177 10.66 13.34 -2.92
C GLY A 177 9.36 13.93 -2.35
N LEU A 178 9.43 15.11 -1.73
CA LEU A 178 8.24 15.82 -1.26
C LEU A 178 7.35 16.32 -2.40
N LYS A 179 7.93 16.71 -3.54
CA LYS A 179 7.14 17.03 -4.74
C LYS A 179 6.31 15.84 -5.18
N ILE A 180 6.93 14.67 -5.33
CA ILE A 180 6.25 13.41 -5.71
C ILE A 180 5.16 13.05 -4.69
N LEU A 181 5.43 13.18 -3.38
CA LEU A 181 4.43 12.98 -2.33
C LEU A 181 3.21 13.90 -2.49
N ASN A 182 3.45 15.18 -2.73
CA ASN A 182 2.40 16.19 -2.84
C ASN A 182 1.60 16.04 -4.14
N ASP A 183 2.24 15.64 -5.25
CA ASP A 183 1.57 15.29 -6.51
C ASP A 183 0.53 14.17 -6.27
N VAL A 184 0.89 13.13 -5.49
CA VAL A 184 -0.06 12.06 -5.10
C VAL A 184 -1.15 12.60 -4.18
N ARG A 185 -0.80 13.34 -3.12
CA ARG A 185 -1.78 13.84 -2.14
C ARG A 185 -2.81 14.80 -2.75
N ALA A 186 -2.42 15.60 -3.75
CA ALA A 186 -3.34 16.48 -4.46
C ALA A 186 -4.50 15.73 -5.14
N LYS A 187 -4.34 14.42 -5.41
CA LYS A 187 -5.37 13.52 -5.95
C LYS A 187 -6.12 12.72 -4.88
N ARG A 188 -5.88 12.99 -3.60
CA ARG A 188 -6.37 12.18 -2.46
C ARG A 188 -7.01 12.99 -1.36
N ILE A 189 -6.62 14.25 -1.19
CA ILE A 189 -7.09 15.10 -0.10
C ILE A 189 -8.05 16.15 -0.65
N LEU A 190 -9.15 16.39 0.06
CA LEU A 190 -10.12 17.43 -0.26
C LEU A 190 -9.43 18.80 -0.35
N ALA A 191 -9.72 19.56 -1.40
CA ALA A 191 -9.04 20.84 -1.66
C ALA A 191 -9.11 21.84 -0.49
N SER A 192 -10.17 21.82 0.32
CA SER A 192 -10.32 22.68 1.50
C SER A 192 -9.44 22.28 2.69
N GLU A 193 -8.92 21.06 2.70
CA GLU A 193 -8.04 20.50 3.73
C GLU A 193 -6.61 20.27 3.23
N TYR A 194 -6.37 20.45 1.92
CA TYR A 194 -5.08 20.17 1.29
C TYR A 194 -4.07 21.28 1.56
N HIS A 195 -2.91 20.87 2.05
CA HIS A 195 -1.69 21.67 2.13
C HIS A 195 -0.50 20.79 1.76
N ASP A 196 0.47 21.36 1.06
CA ASP A 196 1.74 20.68 0.78
C ASP A 196 2.42 20.27 2.09
N ILE A 197 2.81 19.01 2.17
CA ILE A 197 3.71 18.58 3.24
C ILE A 197 5.09 19.13 2.94
N THR A 198 5.69 19.74 3.96
CA THR A 198 7.08 20.17 3.97
C THR A 198 7.82 19.45 5.09
N ALA A 199 9.11 19.24 4.91
CA ALA A 199 9.97 18.60 5.90
C ALA A 199 11.37 19.21 5.85
N SER A 200 12.01 19.29 7.01
CA SER A 200 13.35 19.88 7.17
C SER A 200 14.45 18.83 7.23
N SER A 201 14.09 17.56 7.32
CA SER A 201 15.02 16.43 7.41
C SER A 201 14.53 15.23 6.60
N GLU A 202 15.46 14.33 6.28
CA GLU A 202 15.18 13.05 5.63
C GLU A 202 14.15 12.25 6.43
N THR A 203 14.34 12.13 7.75
CA THR A 203 13.45 11.37 8.64
C THR A 203 12.02 11.90 8.63
N GLU A 204 11.82 13.22 8.67
CA GLU A 204 10.49 13.82 8.60
C GLU A 204 9.81 13.54 7.26
N ALA A 205 10.55 13.71 6.15
CA ALA A 205 10.05 13.47 4.81
C ALA A 205 9.69 11.99 4.59
N VAL A 206 10.56 11.06 5.00
CA VAL A 206 10.30 9.61 4.93
C VAL A 206 9.07 9.23 5.75
N LYS A 207 8.92 9.75 6.98
CA LYS A 207 7.74 9.46 7.82
C LYS A 207 6.45 9.96 7.19
N ALA A 208 6.46 11.13 6.54
CA ALA A 208 5.30 11.61 5.80
C ALA A 208 4.94 10.70 4.62
N ILE A 209 5.93 10.26 3.83
CA ILE A 209 5.72 9.35 2.71
C ILE A 209 5.16 8.00 3.18
N ILE A 210 5.72 7.43 4.26
CA ILE A 210 5.25 6.17 4.85
C ILE A 210 3.79 6.29 5.31
N ARG A 211 3.43 7.41 5.96
CA ARG A 211 2.05 7.66 6.40
C ARG A 211 1.10 7.67 5.20
N THR A 212 1.37 8.49 4.19
CA THR A 212 0.54 8.59 2.98
C THR A 212 0.44 7.24 2.26
N LYS A 213 1.54 6.48 2.17
CA LYS A 213 1.55 5.14 1.56
C LYS A 213 0.70 4.14 2.35
N SER A 214 0.78 4.18 3.68
CA SER A 214 -0.04 3.34 4.56
C SER A 214 -1.54 3.64 4.47
N ASP A 215 -1.91 4.90 4.26
CA ASP A 215 -3.30 5.32 4.04
C ASP A 215 -3.79 4.90 2.65
N ALA A 216 -3.05 5.25 1.60
CA ALA A 216 -3.43 4.98 0.21
C ALA A 216 -3.53 3.49 -0.12
N LEU A 217 -2.69 2.65 0.50
CA LEU A 217 -2.59 1.21 0.25
C LEU A 217 -3.22 0.36 1.37
N ILE A 218 -4.13 0.93 2.18
CA ILE A 218 -4.93 0.15 3.12
C ILE A 218 -5.68 -0.98 2.39
N GLN A 219 -5.84 -2.13 3.05
CA GLN A 219 -6.38 -3.38 2.50
C GLN A 219 -5.48 -4.13 1.50
N THR A 220 -4.20 -3.74 1.37
CA THR A 220 -3.18 -4.50 0.64
C THR A 220 -2.14 -5.13 1.58
N ILE A 221 -1.21 -5.90 1.04
CA ILE A 221 -0.07 -6.45 1.79
C ILE A 221 1.03 -5.40 2.06
N VAL A 222 1.01 -4.27 1.35
CA VAL A 222 2.12 -3.30 1.34
C VAL A 222 2.37 -2.66 2.71
N PRO A 223 1.36 -2.21 3.48
CA PRO A 223 1.61 -1.69 4.82
C PRO A 223 2.32 -2.69 5.74
N PHE A 224 1.99 -3.99 5.66
CA PHE A 224 2.68 -5.02 6.43
C PHE A 224 4.13 -5.19 5.98
N MET A 225 4.38 -5.26 4.67
CA MET A 225 5.75 -5.35 4.12
C MET A 225 6.60 -4.14 4.49
N ASP A 226 6.03 -2.94 4.40
CA ASP A 226 6.71 -1.70 4.77
C ASP A 226 7.08 -1.71 6.26
N ARG A 227 6.17 -2.09 7.16
CA ARG A 227 6.51 -2.18 8.59
C ARG A 227 7.69 -3.11 8.86
N ARG A 228 7.77 -4.26 8.19
CA ARG A 228 8.90 -5.20 8.36
C ARG A 228 10.23 -4.57 7.96
N ARG A 229 10.32 -3.92 6.80
CA ARG A 229 11.59 -3.29 6.36
C ARG A 229 11.91 -2.04 7.20
N LEU A 230 10.91 -1.26 7.60
CA LEU A 230 11.09 -0.03 8.37
C LEU A 230 11.53 -0.29 9.81
N ASN A 231 11.15 -1.43 10.37
CA ASN A 231 11.62 -1.86 11.69
C ASN A 231 13.13 -2.19 11.74
N LEU A 232 13.78 -2.36 10.57
CA LEU A 232 15.23 -2.56 10.48
C LEU A 232 16.03 -1.25 10.53
N ASP A 233 15.36 -0.10 10.36
CA ASP A 233 15.96 1.24 10.38
C ASP A 233 15.55 1.95 11.67
N ALA A 234 16.53 2.27 12.52
CA ALA A 234 16.29 2.91 13.82
C ALA A 234 15.57 4.27 13.72
N ALA A 235 15.65 4.98 12.59
CA ALA A 235 14.97 6.26 12.39
C ALA A 235 13.45 6.09 12.15
N THR A 236 13.03 4.91 11.70
CA THR A 236 11.65 4.58 11.34
C THR A 236 11.02 3.46 12.17
N ALA A 237 11.82 2.72 12.94
CA ALA A 237 11.36 1.67 13.83
C ALA A 237 10.39 2.20 14.88
N GLU A 238 9.25 1.52 15.03
CA GLU A 238 8.17 1.95 15.91
C GLU A 238 7.49 0.75 16.59
N THR A 239 7.24 0.85 17.90
CA THR A 239 6.38 -0.09 18.62
C THR A 239 4.93 0.29 18.37
N LEU A 240 4.18 -0.56 17.66
CA LEU A 240 2.75 -0.35 17.49
C LEU A 240 2.04 -0.72 18.79
N THR A 241 1.20 0.17 19.30
CA THR A 241 0.45 -0.02 20.54
C THR A 241 -1.02 0.30 20.31
N ARG A 242 -1.91 -0.54 20.85
CA ARG A 242 -3.36 -0.37 20.76
C ARG A 242 -4.03 -0.69 22.09
N GLU A 243 -4.96 0.15 22.51
CA GLU A 243 -5.85 -0.15 23.64
C GLU A 243 -7.19 -0.68 23.12
N GLU A 244 -7.61 -1.84 23.60
CA GLU A 244 -8.88 -2.47 23.23
C GLU A 244 -9.44 -3.27 24.41
N GLY A 245 -10.70 -3.00 24.78
CA GLY A 245 -11.35 -3.68 25.92
C GLY A 245 -10.65 -3.46 27.27
N GLY A 246 -10.05 -2.28 27.48
CA GLY A 246 -9.31 -1.96 28.70
C GLY A 246 -7.95 -2.67 28.82
N LYS A 247 -7.46 -3.29 27.76
CA LYS A 247 -6.13 -3.92 27.67
C LYS A 247 -5.27 -3.21 26.64
N THR A 248 -3.99 -3.12 26.93
CA THR A 248 -2.98 -2.61 25.99
C THR A 248 -2.29 -3.77 25.30
N TYR A 249 -2.29 -3.76 23.97
CA TYR A 249 -1.59 -4.70 23.10
C TYR A 249 -0.46 -3.96 22.39
N SER A 250 0.70 -4.61 22.24
CA SER A 250 1.83 -4.01 21.55
C SER A 250 2.64 -5.03 20.76
N ILE A 251 3.29 -4.54 19.70
CA ILE A 251 4.26 -5.29 18.91
C ILE A 251 5.49 -4.41 18.69
N ALA A 252 6.62 -4.84 19.27
CA ALA A 252 7.90 -4.14 19.16
C ALA A 252 8.57 -4.38 17.78
N PRO A 253 9.47 -3.50 17.32
CA PRO A 253 10.15 -3.65 16.03
C PRO A 253 10.87 -4.99 15.82
N ASP A 254 11.45 -5.54 16.88
CA ASP A 254 12.21 -6.79 16.92
C ASP A 254 11.35 -8.04 17.23
N SER A 255 10.03 -7.88 17.32
CA SER A 255 9.12 -8.97 17.63
C SER A 255 9.14 -10.07 16.57
N TYR A 256 9.15 -11.33 17.00
CA TYR A 256 9.01 -12.49 16.10
C TYR A 256 7.70 -12.49 15.31
N MET A 257 6.67 -11.78 15.79
CA MET A 257 5.35 -11.69 15.14
C MET A 257 5.39 -10.98 13.77
N TRP A 258 6.49 -10.32 13.43
CA TRP A 258 6.73 -9.78 12.09
C TRP A 258 7.09 -10.83 11.04
N THR A 259 7.35 -12.07 11.47
CA THR A 259 7.72 -13.19 10.60
C THR A 259 6.75 -14.35 10.82
N MET A 260 6.10 -14.79 9.74
CA MET A 260 5.20 -15.94 9.81
C MET A 260 6.01 -17.22 10.09
N PRO A 261 5.57 -18.08 11.03
CA PRO A 261 6.23 -19.35 11.30
C PRO A 261 6.17 -20.24 10.06
N PHE A 262 7.20 -21.05 9.85
CA PHE A 262 7.10 -22.12 8.87
C PHE A 262 5.98 -23.10 9.28
N PRO A 263 5.15 -23.56 8.32
CA PRO A 263 4.08 -24.48 8.61
C PRO A 263 4.64 -25.81 9.13
N GLN A 264 4.00 -26.39 10.12
CA GLN A 264 4.45 -27.62 10.77
C GLN A 264 4.69 -28.77 9.79
N GLY A 265 3.81 -28.92 8.78
CA GLY A 265 3.98 -29.94 7.75
C GLY A 265 5.26 -29.80 6.91
N ALA A 266 5.84 -28.59 6.79
CA ALA A 266 7.13 -28.42 6.12
C ALA A 266 8.31 -28.91 6.98
N LEU A 267 8.21 -28.78 8.31
CA LEU A 267 9.22 -29.26 9.27
C LEU A 267 9.17 -30.78 9.44
N GLU A 268 7.99 -31.38 9.38
CA GLU A 268 7.78 -32.81 9.59
C GLU A 268 8.02 -33.66 8.33
N ASN A 269 8.10 -33.02 7.16
CA ASN A 269 8.33 -33.73 5.91
C ASN A 269 9.79 -34.18 5.81
N SER A 270 10.02 -35.50 5.90
CA SER A 270 11.35 -36.11 5.80
C SER A 270 12.06 -35.85 4.47
N GLY A 271 11.33 -35.51 3.40
CA GLY A 271 11.88 -35.13 2.10
C GLY A 271 12.51 -33.74 2.06
N ASN A 272 12.26 -32.89 3.05
CA ASN A 272 12.78 -31.52 3.11
C ASN A 272 14.15 -31.40 3.81
N GLY A 273 14.74 -32.51 4.23
CA GLY A 273 16.05 -32.53 4.89
C GLY A 273 16.04 -31.84 6.27
N SER A 274 17.14 -31.16 6.62
CA SER A 274 17.24 -30.40 7.87
C SER A 274 16.58 -29.03 7.73
N PHE A 275 15.32 -28.93 8.17
CA PHE A 275 14.54 -27.69 8.13
C PHE A 275 14.31 -27.18 9.56
N THR A 276 14.73 -25.95 9.86
CA THR A 276 14.64 -25.34 11.20
C THR A 276 13.55 -24.27 11.21
N GLN A 277 12.82 -24.18 12.33
CA GLN A 277 11.79 -23.15 12.52
C GLN A 277 12.41 -21.74 12.49
N ASN A 278 11.73 -20.78 11.86
CA ASN A 278 12.20 -19.40 11.67
C ASN A 278 11.80 -18.43 12.80
N VAL A 279 11.04 -18.90 13.79
CA VAL A 279 10.64 -18.13 14.97
C VAL A 279 10.83 -18.99 16.23
N GLU A 280 11.35 -18.38 17.29
CA GLU A 280 11.39 -18.99 18.62
C GLU A 280 10.04 -18.76 19.32
N LYS A 281 9.53 -19.77 20.04
CA LYS A 281 8.26 -19.68 20.78
C LYS A 281 8.39 -18.83 22.04
#